data_AF-A0A7J8Q684-F1
#
_entry.id   AF-A0A7J8Q684-F1
#
_cell.length_a   1.000
_cell.length_b   1.000
_cell.length_c   1.000
_cell.angle_alpha   90.00
_cell.angle_beta   90.00
_cell.angle_gamma   90.00
#
_symmetry.space_group_name_H-M   'P 1'
#
loop_
_entity.id
_entity.type
_entity.pdbx_description
1 polymer ?
#
loop_
_entity_poly.entity_id
_entity_poly.type
_entity_poly.pdbx_seq_one_letter_code
_entity_poly.pdbx_strand_id
1 'polypeptide(L)'
;MGDVQRAESSNKARLAIMELANMISVPMSLNAIVRLNVPDAIWQGGANTPLSVVQILSRVLPSGGGDPENLQRILRMLTSYGVFDEHLNCSGDDSHSPERKYSLTDIGKTLVTDAEGLSYAPYVLQHHQDALMRAWPLVHEAVLNPTSEPFVKANGEGAYSYYGKKPEMNGLMQKAMSGVSVPFMRAILDGYDGLKGVKRLVDVGGSAGDCLRMILQKYPHVEGINFDLPEVVAKAPSIPG
;
A
#
# COMPACT_ATOMS: atom_id res chain seq x y z
N MET A 1 -12.27 45.08 3.45
CA MET A 1 -11.43 44.10 2.72
C MET A 1 -10.64 43.20 3.69
N GLY A 2 -10.05 43.73 4.76
CA GLY A 2 -9.34 42.94 5.78
C GLY A 2 -10.20 41.94 6.59
N ASP A 3 -11.44 42.28 6.93
CA ASP A 3 -12.31 41.38 7.73
C ASP A 3 -12.83 40.17 6.94
N VAL A 4 -13.09 40.36 5.63
CA VAL A 4 -13.50 39.28 4.72
C VAL A 4 -12.36 38.28 4.53
N GLN A 5 -11.13 38.78 4.31
CA GLN A 5 -9.95 37.94 4.15
C GLN A 5 -9.59 37.18 5.45
N ARG A 6 -9.81 37.79 6.62
CA ARG A 6 -9.63 37.15 7.93
C ARG A 6 -10.68 36.07 8.20
N ALA A 7 -11.94 36.31 7.82
CA ALA A 7 -13.01 35.33 7.93
C ALA A 7 -12.79 34.13 6.97
N GLU A 8 -12.36 34.37 5.73
CA GLU A 8 -11.98 33.33 4.78
C GLU A 8 -10.82 32.47 5.28
N SER A 9 -9.79 33.09 5.86
CA SER A 9 -8.66 32.37 6.47
C SER A 9 -9.11 31.51 7.65
N SER A 10 -10.02 32.00 8.49
CA SER A 10 -10.56 31.25 9.63
C SER A 10 -11.40 30.05 9.17
N ASN A 11 -12.19 30.20 8.12
CA ASN A 11 -12.99 29.12 7.56
C ASN A 11 -12.12 28.04 6.91
N LYS A 12 -11.07 28.41 6.17
CA LYS A 12 -10.10 27.44 5.62
C LYS A 12 -9.42 26.64 6.72
N ALA A 13 -9.01 27.28 7.81
CA ALA A 13 -8.41 26.60 8.96
C ALA A 13 -9.38 25.59 9.63
N ARG A 14 -10.66 25.96 9.75
CA ARG A 14 -11.71 25.05 10.27
C ARG A 14 -11.92 23.83 9.38
N LEU A 15 -11.95 24.01 8.06
CA LEU A 15 -12.06 22.90 7.12
C LEU A 15 -10.83 22.00 7.18
N ALA A 16 -9.63 22.58 7.24
CA ALA A 16 -8.39 21.82 7.31
C ALA A 16 -8.30 20.95 8.57
N ILE A 17 -8.68 21.47 9.76
CA ILE A 17 -8.65 20.65 10.97
C ILE A 17 -9.70 19.54 10.95
N MET A 18 -10.85 19.77 10.31
CA MET A 18 -11.86 18.73 10.08
C MET A 18 -11.35 17.64 9.13
N GLU A 19 -10.65 18.01 8.05
CA GLU A 19 -10.02 17.05 7.14
C GLU A 19 -8.97 16.20 7.87
N LEU A 20 -8.04 16.85 8.59
CA LEU A 20 -7.00 16.17 9.36
C LEU A 20 -7.59 15.21 10.41
N ALA A 21 -8.64 15.62 11.12
CA ALA A 21 -9.29 14.79 12.13
C ALA A 21 -9.99 13.56 11.53
N ASN A 22 -10.42 13.62 10.27
CA ASN A 22 -11.11 12.53 9.57
C ASN A 22 -10.21 11.78 8.58
N MET A 23 -8.92 12.14 8.49
CA MET A 23 -7.95 11.59 7.54
C MET A 23 -7.85 10.07 7.60
N ILE A 24 -8.14 9.45 8.76
CA ILE A 24 -8.17 7.99 8.93
C ILE A 24 -9.14 7.28 7.96
N SER A 25 -10.19 7.95 7.49
CA SER A 25 -11.12 7.40 6.51
C SER A 25 -10.45 7.04 5.18
N VAL A 26 -9.40 7.77 4.79
CA VAL A 26 -8.69 7.57 3.52
C VAL A 26 -7.91 6.25 3.50
N PRO A 27 -6.92 6.02 4.40
CA PRO A 27 -6.18 4.77 4.41
C PRO A 27 -7.04 3.56 4.79
N MET A 28 -8.10 3.73 5.58
CA MET A 28 -9.01 2.62 5.90
C MET A 28 -9.90 2.23 4.71
N SER A 29 -10.25 3.18 3.85
CA SER A 29 -10.92 2.87 2.58
C SER A 29 -9.97 2.18 1.59
N LEU A 30 -8.70 2.61 1.54
CA LEU A 30 -7.63 1.89 0.82
C LEU A 30 -7.51 0.45 1.32
N ASN A 31 -7.49 0.25 2.64
CA ASN A 31 -7.47 -1.07 3.25
C ASN A 31 -8.69 -1.91 2.83
N ALA A 32 -9.88 -1.31 2.82
CA ALA A 32 -11.11 -1.99 2.43
C ALA A 32 -11.08 -2.45 0.96
N ILE A 33 -10.71 -1.59 0.01
CA ILE A 33 -10.66 -1.98 -1.40
C ILE A 33 -9.60 -3.05 -1.69
N VAL A 34 -8.49 -3.03 -0.94
CA VAL A 34 -7.43 -4.04 -1.05
C VAL A 34 -7.91 -5.38 -0.49
N ARG A 35 -8.57 -5.38 0.69
CA ARG A 35 -9.17 -6.61 1.26
C ARG A 35 -10.24 -7.22 0.36
N LEU A 36 -10.99 -6.37 -0.34
CA LEU A 36 -11.99 -6.77 -1.33
C LEU A 36 -11.37 -7.12 -2.69
N ASN A 37 -10.07 -6.98 -2.90
CA ASN A 37 -9.41 -7.25 -4.17
C ASN A 37 -9.96 -6.42 -5.35
N VAL A 38 -10.44 -5.19 -5.08
CA VAL A 38 -11.06 -4.32 -6.08
C VAL A 38 -10.09 -3.87 -7.18
N PRO A 39 -8.83 -3.46 -6.89
CA PRO A 39 -7.89 -3.06 -7.94
C PRO A 39 -7.67 -4.17 -8.97
N ASP A 40 -7.36 -5.40 -8.51
CA ASP A 40 -7.19 -6.56 -9.38
C ASP A 40 -8.46 -6.91 -10.15
N ALA A 41 -9.63 -6.79 -9.51
CA ALA A 41 -10.91 -7.02 -10.16
C ALA A 41 -11.20 -6.01 -11.29
N ILE A 42 -10.79 -4.74 -11.16
CA ILE A 42 -10.89 -3.76 -12.25
C ILE A 42 -9.90 -4.10 -13.36
N TRP A 43 -8.66 -4.44 -13.01
CA TRP A 43 -7.58 -4.72 -13.95
C TRP A 43 -7.71 -6.07 -14.68
N GLN A 44 -8.59 -6.96 -14.23
CA GLN A 44 -8.74 -8.32 -14.74
C GLN A 44 -8.69 -8.38 -16.28
N GLY A 45 -7.73 -9.15 -16.81
CA GLY A 45 -7.47 -9.27 -18.24
C GLY A 45 -6.47 -8.26 -18.80
N GLY A 46 -5.77 -7.51 -17.94
CA GLY A 46 -4.78 -6.50 -18.33
C GLY A 46 -5.39 -5.21 -18.88
N ALA A 47 -6.71 -5.04 -18.73
CA ALA A 47 -7.45 -3.91 -19.25
C ALA A 47 -7.98 -3.04 -18.10
N ASN A 48 -7.84 -1.73 -18.23
CA ASN A 48 -8.34 -0.75 -17.26
C ASN A 48 -9.71 -0.17 -17.69
N THR A 49 -10.57 -1.02 -18.24
CA THR A 49 -11.88 -0.60 -18.75
C THR A 49 -12.76 -0.10 -17.59
N PRO A 50 -13.41 1.07 -17.68
CA PRO A 50 -14.28 1.56 -16.61
C PRO A 50 -15.42 0.59 -16.29
N LEU A 51 -15.59 0.26 -15.00
CA LEU A 51 -16.62 -0.67 -14.52
C LEU A 51 -17.58 0.00 -13.54
N SER A 52 -18.86 -0.36 -13.59
CA SER A 52 -19.81 0.02 -12.54
C SER A 52 -19.55 -0.76 -11.25
N VAL A 53 -20.01 -0.24 -10.13
CA VAL A 53 -19.87 -0.91 -8.81
C VAL A 53 -20.53 -2.28 -8.77
N VAL A 54 -21.61 -2.49 -9.53
CA VAL A 54 -22.26 -3.81 -9.66
C VAL A 54 -21.35 -4.79 -10.40
N GLN A 55 -20.69 -4.34 -11.47
CA GLN A 55 -19.72 -5.16 -12.20
C GLN A 55 -18.50 -5.50 -11.33
N ILE A 56 -17.97 -4.53 -10.57
CA ILE A 56 -16.88 -4.76 -9.63
C ILE A 56 -17.30 -5.78 -8.55
N LEU A 57 -18.49 -5.61 -7.96
CA LEU A 57 -19.02 -6.55 -6.96
C LEU A 57 -19.16 -7.96 -7.51
N SER A 58 -19.64 -8.13 -8.74
CA SER A 58 -19.76 -9.45 -9.37
C SER A 58 -18.41 -10.16 -9.55
N ARG A 59 -17.31 -9.41 -9.65
CA ARG A 59 -15.95 -9.95 -9.77
C ARG A 59 -15.34 -10.30 -8.41
N VAL A 60 -15.53 -9.43 -7.40
CA VAL A 60 -14.93 -9.62 -6.05
C VAL A 60 -15.77 -10.51 -5.14
N LEU A 61 -17.08 -10.59 -5.37
CA LEU A 61 -18.04 -11.43 -4.64
C LEU A 61 -18.91 -12.22 -5.65
N PRO A 62 -18.36 -13.22 -6.36
CA PRO A 62 -19.10 -13.96 -7.38
C PRO A 62 -20.32 -14.72 -6.85
N SER A 63 -20.27 -15.11 -5.56
CA SER A 63 -21.38 -15.77 -4.86
C SER A 63 -22.52 -14.81 -4.50
N GLY A 64 -22.41 -13.53 -4.86
CA GLY A 64 -23.36 -12.48 -4.51
C GLY A 64 -23.11 -11.86 -3.13
N GLY A 65 -23.95 -10.89 -2.79
CA GLY A 65 -23.79 -10.05 -1.61
C GLY A 65 -23.03 -8.75 -1.89
N GLY A 66 -22.72 -8.02 -0.82
CA GLY A 66 -22.16 -6.67 -0.92
C GLY A 66 -23.22 -5.63 -1.30
N ASP A 67 -22.96 -4.39 -0.91
CA ASP A 67 -23.84 -3.26 -1.16
C ASP A 67 -23.20 -2.31 -2.17
N PRO A 68 -23.78 -2.15 -3.38
CA PRO A 68 -23.21 -1.29 -4.43
C PRO A 68 -23.08 0.17 -4.00
N GLU A 69 -23.98 0.68 -3.17
CA GLU A 69 -23.95 2.07 -2.71
C GLU A 69 -22.78 2.31 -1.74
N ASN A 70 -22.56 1.39 -0.80
CA ASN A 70 -21.43 1.43 0.12
C ASN A 70 -20.10 1.33 -0.63
N LEU A 71 -19.99 0.41 -1.61
CA LEU A 71 -18.79 0.35 -2.46
C LEU A 71 -18.60 1.66 -3.23
N GLN A 72 -19.66 2.21 -3.83
CA GLN A 72 -19.59 3.47 -4.56
C GLN A 72 -19.09 4.62 -3.67
N ARG A 73 -19.53 4.70 -2.42
CA ARG A 73 -19.08 5.73 -1.47
C ARG A 73 -17.59 5.60 -1.15
N ILE A 74 -17.10 4.37 -0.97
CA ILE A 74 -15.67 4.08 -0.77
C ILE A 74 -14.86 4.50 -2.02
N LEU A 75 -15.28 4.06 -3.20
CA LEU A 75 -14.58 4.38 -4.45
C LEU A 75 -14.56 5.88 -4.72
N ARG A 76 -15.70 6.58 -4.55
CA ARG A 76 -15.80 8.02 -4.76
C ARG A 76 -14.91 8.82 -3.80
N MET A 77 -14.79 8.38 -2.56
CA MET A 77 -13.84 9.01 -1.63
C MET A 77 -12.41 8.77 -2.10
N LEU A 78 -12.05 7.59 -2.59
CA LEU A 78 -10.71 7.32 -3.13
C LEU A 78 -10.45 8.01 -4.49
N THR A 79 -11.48 8.31 -5.26
CA THR A 79 -11.41 9.17 -6.46
C THR A 79 -10.92 10.58 -6.10
N SER A 80 -11.36 11.17 -4.98
CA SER A 80 -10.89 12.51 -4.60
C SER A 80 -9.41 12.54 -4.18
N TYR A 81 -8.83 11.37 -3.88
CA TYR A 81 -7.39 11.20 -3.61
C TYR A 81 -6.64 10.61 -4.81
N GLY A 82 -7.27 10.58 -5.99
CA GLY A 82 -6.64 10.20 -7.24
C GLY A 82 -6.31 8.71 -7.36
N VAL A 83 -6.98 7.81 -6.63
CA VAL A 83 -6.81 6.35 -6.79
C VAL A 83 -7.62 5.82 -7.98
N PHE A 84 -8.78 6.41 -8.25
CA PHE A 84 -9.67 6.05 -9.34
C PHE A 84 -10.05 7.26 -10.18
N ASP A 85 -10.28 7.05 -11.48
CA ASP A 85 -11.02 7.98 -12.32
C ASP A 85 -12.50 7.63 -12.29
N GLU A 86 -13.37 8.63 -12.12
CA GLU A 86 -14.82 8.50 -12.20
C GLU A 86 -15.31 8.87 -13.60
N HIS A 87 -16.09 7.98 -14.21
CA HIS A 87 -16.70 8.14 -15.52
C HIS A 87 -18.22 8.19 -15.37
N LEU A 88 -18.83 9.28 -15.85
CA LEU A 88 -20.28 9.47 -15.80
C LEU A 88 -20.88 9.20 -17.17
N ASN A 89 -21.69 8.15 -17.27
CA ASN A 89 -22.50 7.93 -18.45
C ASN A 89 -23.83 8.67 -18.30
N CYS A 90 -23.91 9.85 -18.92
CA CYS A 90 -25.16 10.54 -19.14
C CYS A 90 -25.83 9.95 -20.39
N SER A 91 -26.44 8.76 -20.26
CA SER A 91 -27.44 8.33 -21.24
C SER A 91 -28.59 9.34 -21.16
N GLY A 92 -28.87 10.04 -22.27
CA GLY A 92 -29.79 11.20 -22.35
C GLY A 92 -31.28 10.90 -22.16
N ASP A 93 -31.61 9.99 -21.25
CA ASP A 93 -32.97 9.75 -20.79
C ASP A 93 -33.07 10.28 -19.34
N ASP A 94 -33.81 11.38 -19.17
CA ASP A 94 -33.93 12.18 -17.93
C ASP A 94 -34.56 11.43 -16.74
N SER A 95 -34.77 10.11 -16.87
CA SER A 95 -35.47 9.26 -15.90
C SER A 95 -34.53 8.49 -14.95
N HIS A 96 -33.22 8.42 -15.22
CA HIS A 96 -32.28 7.68 -14.39
C HIS A 96 -31.05 8.50 -13.99
N SER A 97 -30.58 8.32 -12.75
CA SER A 97 -29.31 8.87 -12.31
C SER A 97 -28.17 8.34 -13.19
N PRO A 98 -27.19 9.17 -13.58
CA PRO A 98 -26.12 8.75 -14.48
C PRO A 98 -25.33 7.59 -13.87
N GLU A 99 -25.11 6.54 -14.66
CA GLU A 99 -24.34 5.37 -14.22
C GLU A 99 -22.88 5.76 -14.01
N ARG A 100 -22.38 5.59 -12.78
CA ARG A 100 -20.96 5.82 -12.42
C ARG A 100 -20.14 4.57 -12.69
N LYS A 101 -19.04 4.77 -13.40
CA LYS A 101 -18.01 3.75 -13.63
C LYS A 101 -16.66 4.22 -13.14
N TYR A 102 -15.80 3.27 -12.79
CA TYR A 102 -14.49 3.53 -12.22
C TYR A 102 -13.41 2.79 -12.99
N SER A 103 -12.31 3.49 -13.28
CA SER A 103 -11.04 2.89 -13.71
C SER A 103 -9.92 3.29 -12.75
N LEU A 104 -8.80 2.60 -12.77
CA LEU A 104 -7.64 2.93 -11.93
C LEU A 104 -6.82 4.06 -12.55
N THR A 105 -6.39 5.01 -11.74
CA THR A 105 -5.31 5.95 -12.12
C THR A 105 -3.95 5.25 -12.04
N ASP A 106 -2.86 5.97 -12.29
CA ASP A 106 -1.52 5.42 -12.06
C ASP A 106 -1.24 5.11 -10.58
N ILE A 107 -1.84 5.86 -9.64
CA ILE A 107 -1.78 5.53 -8.20
C ILE A 107 -2.54 4.22 -7.96
N GLY A 108 -3.77 4.09 -8.48
CA GLY A 108 -4.58 2.89 -8.31
C GLY A 108 -3.92 1.64 -8.89
N LYS A 109 -3.24 1.76 -10.04
CA LYS A 109 -2.51 0.65 -10.68
C LYS A 109 -1.38 0.11 -9.81
N THR A 110 -0.79 0.91 -8.92
CA THR A 110 0.24 0.40 -7.98
C THR A 110 -0.30 -0.65 -7.01
N LEU A 111 -1.63 -0.72 -6.83
CA LEU A 111 -2.29 -1.71 -5.97
C LEU A 111 -2.63 -3.00 -6.71
N VAL A 112 -2.50 -3.04 -8.03
CA VAL A 112 -2.73 -4.22 -8.85
C VAL A 112 -1.52 -5.15 -8.74
N THR A 113 -1.78 -6.43 -8.56
CA THR A 113 -0.76 -7.47 -8.52
C THR A 113 -0.20 -7.71 -9.93
N ASP A 114 1.10 -7.49 -10.10
CA ASP A 114 1.77 -7.69 -11.39
C ASP A 114 2.06 -9.18 -11.69
N ALA A 115 2.70 -9.44 -12.83
CA ALA A 115 3.03 -10.80 -13.26
C ALA A 115 4.04 -11.53 -12.34
N GLU A 116 4.81 -10.79 -11.54
CA GLU A 116 5.74 -11.32 -10.54
C GLU A 116 5.06 -11.49 -9.17
N GLY A 117 3.77 -11.14 -9.05
CA GLY A 117 3.03 -11.20 -7.79
C GLY A 117 3.26 -9.98 -6.88
N LEU A 118 3.79 -8.88 -7.40
CA LEU A 118 4.16 -7.69 -6.64
C LEU A 118 3.11 -6.58 -6.77
N SER A 119 2.89 -5.86 -5.67
CA SER A 119 2.08 -4.64 -5.63
C SER A 119 2.29 -3.89 -4.31
N TYR A 120 1.75 -2.66 -4.21
CA TYR A 120 1.69 -1.90 -2.96
C TYR A 120 0.52 -2.32 -2.05
N ALA A 121 -0.38 -3.22 -2.51
CA ALA A 121 -1.51 -3.68 -1.73
C ALA A 121 -1.10 -4.36 -0.39
N PRO A 122 -0.14 -5.30 -0.35
CA PRO A 122 0.38 -5.84 0.91
C PRO A 122 0.95 -4.78 1.85
N TYR A 123 1.56 -3.71 1.32
CA TYR A 123 2.08 -2.60 2.11
C TYR A 123 0.97 -1.82 2.82
N VAL A 124 -0.15 -1.56 2.13
CA VAL A 124 -1.35 -0.98 2.72
C VAL A 124 -1.88 -1.87 3.85
N LEU A 125 -2.00 -3.18 3.62
CA LEU A 125 -2.50 -4.10 4.65
C LEU A 125 -1.58 -4.16 5.87
N GLN A 126 -0.26 -4.15 5.63
CA GLN A 126 0.75 -4.24 6.69
C GLN A 126 0.70 -3.05 7.66
N HIS A 127 0.53 -1.83 7.14
CA HIS A 127 0.47 -0.62 7.97
C HIS A 127 -0.86 -0.43 8.72
N HIS A 128 -1.83 -1.31 8.48
CA HIS A 128 -3.15 -1.26 9.09
C HIS A 128 -3.52 -2.58 9.77
N GLN A 129 -2.52 -3.36 10.16
CA GLN A 129 -2.75 -4.50 11.05
C GLN A 129 -3.20 -4.01 12.43
N ASP A 130 -4.10 -4.77 13.06
CA ASP A 130 -4.69 -4.43 14.36
C ASP A 130 -3.65 -4.07 15.43
N ALA A 131 -2.55 -4.83 15.49
CA ALA A 131 -1.47 -4.60 16.46
C ALA A 131 -0.81 -3.22 16.30
N LEU A 132 -0.62 -2.79 15.05
CA LEU A 132 -0.07 -1.47 14.74
C LEU A 132 -1.12 -0.37 14.98
N MET A 133 -2.38 -0.62 14.59
CA MET A 133 -3.47 0.32 14.80
C MET A 133 -3.73 0.63 16.28
N ARG A 134 -3.53 -0.34 17.18
CA ARG A 134 -3.62 -0.13 18.64
C ARG A 134 -2.51 0.77 19.19
N ALA A 135 -1.37 0.86 18.51
CA ALA A 135 -0.24 1.66 18.96
C ALA A 135 -0.39 3.15 18.63
N TRP A 136 -1.08 3.50 17.53
CA TRP A 136 -1.21 4.89 17.07
C TRP A 136 -1.80 5.87 18.09
N PRO A 137 -2.86 5.54 18.84
CA PRO A 137 -3.38 6.42 19.89
C PRO A 137 -2.37 6.72 21.00
N LEU A 138 -1.37 5.84 21.20
CA LEU A 138 -0.38 5.93 22.27
C LEU A 138 0.89 6.70 21.86
N VAL A 139 0.96 7.25 20.64
CA VAL A 139 2.17 7.97 20.16
C VAL A 139 2.57 9.13 21.07
N HIS A 140 1.58 9.84 21.64
CA HIS A 140 1.85 10.91 22.60
C HIS A 140 2.62 10.42 23.84
N GLU A 141 2.44 9.15 24.23
CA GLU A 141 3.15 8.59 25.38
C GLU A 141 4.63 8.32 25.12
N ALA A 142 5.06 8.23 23.86
CA ALA A 142 6.49 8.14 23.54
C ALA A 142 7.25 9.42 23.95
N VAL A 143 6.55 10.56 23.94
CA VAL A 143 7.09 11.84 24.44
C VAL A 143 7.13 11.86 25.96
N LEU A 144 6.07 11.35 26.61
CA LEU A 144 5.96 11.32 28.08
C LEU A 144 6.91 10.32 28.72
N ASN A 145 7.13 9.18 28.08
CA ASN A 145 8.02 8.13 28.54
C ASN A 145 8.84 7.57 27.36
N PRO A 146 10.05 8.11 27.09
CA PRO A 146 10.87 7.69 25.95
C PRO A 146 11.49 6.31 26.10
N THR A 147 11.37 5.67 27.26
CA THR A 147 11.96 4.34 27.52
C THR A 147 11.11 3.18 26.98
N SER A 148 9.88 3.45 26.54
CA SER A 148 8.97 2.42 26.04
C SER A 148 8.22 2.91 24.80
N GLU A 149 8.38 2.19 23.70
CA GLU A 149 7.70 2.49 22.45
C GLU A 149 6.18 2.22 22.53
N PRO A 150 5.34 2.99 21.81
CA PRO A 150 3.88 2.82 21.80
C PRO A 150 3.43 1.39 21.45
N PHE A 151 4.16 0.72 20.56
CA PHE A 151 3.84 -0.65 20.16
C PHE A 151 3.98 -1.64 21.32
N VAL A 152 5.08 -1.55 22.09
CA VAL A 152 5.29 -2.37 23.31
C VAL A 152 4.18 -2.13 24.32
N LYS A 153 3.77 -0.88 24.52
CA LYS A 153 2.67 -0.58 25.46
C LYS A 153 1.34 -1.18 25.00
N ALA A 154 1.04 -1.12 23.71
CA ALA A 154 -0.20 -1.66 23.15
C ALA A 154 -0.23 -3.19 23.09
N ASN A 155 0.93 -3.84 22.92
CA ASN A 155 1.01 -5.26 22.55
C ASN A 155 1.86 -6.13 23.50
N GLY A 156 2.53 -5.54 24.48
CA GLY A 156 3.34 -6.21 25.50
C GLY A 156 4.79 -6.54 25.08
N GLU A 157 5.12 -6.42 23.80
CA GLU A 157 6.46 -6.72 23.26
C GLU A 157 6.72 -5.89 21.98
N GLY A 158 7.99 -5.84 21.55
CA GLY A 158 8.39 -5.10 20.36
C GLY A 158 7.85 -5.70 19.07
N ALA A 159 7.66 -4.85 18.05
CA ALA A 159 7.02 -5.24 16.79
C ALA A 159 7.69 -6.43 16.09
N TYR A 160 9.02 -6.48 16.05
CA TYR A 160 9.75 -7.58 15.41
C TYR A 160 9.47 -8.92 16.09
N SER A 161 9.61 -8.99 17.42
CA SER A 161 9.30 -10.20 18.21
C SER A 161 7.83 -10.61 18.08
N TYR A 162 6.92 -9.63 18.08
CA TYR A 162 5.49 -9.85 17.95
C TYR A 162 5.13 -10.52 16.61
N TYR A 163 5.62 -9.96 15.50
CA TYR A 163 5.34 -10.48 14.17
C TYR A 163 6.10 -11.77 13.88
N GLY A 164 7.34 -11.93 14.39
CA GLY A 164 8.12 -13.15 14.24
C GLY A 164 7.43 -14.41 14.79
N LYS A 165 6.56 -14.24 15.81
CA LYS A 165 5.73 -15.32 16.37
C LYS A 165 4.49 -15.67 15.54
N LYS A 166 4.16 -14.88 14.51
CA LYS A 166 2.92 -14.97 13.74
C LYS A 166 3.21 -15.14 12.25
N PRO A 167 3.29 -16.39 11.75
CA PRO A 167 3.71 -16.67 10.38
C PRO A 167 2.94 -15.91 9.30
N GLU A 168 1.63 -15.76 9.46
CA GLU A 168 0.77 -15.02 8.51
C GLU A 168 1.14 -13.53 8.46
N MET A 169 1.27 -12.88 9.62
CA MET A 169 1.61 -11.46 9.70
C MET A 169 3.04 -11.19 9.23
N ASN A 170 3.97 -12.10 9.55
CA ASN A 170 5.34 -12.02 9.06
C ASN A 170 5.40 -12.21 7.53
N GLY A 171 4.62 -13.14 6.99
CA GLY A 171 4.48 -13.32 5.54
C GLY A 171 3.91 -12.08 4.85
N LEU A 172 2.94 -11.40 5.48
CA LEU A 172 2.42 -10.13 4.98
C LEU A 172 3.49 -9.03 4.98
N MET A 173 4.29 -8.93 6.05
CA MET A 173 5.43 -8.00 6.11
C MET A 173 6.42 -8.26 4.97
N GLN A 174 6.79 -9.51 4.72
CA GLN A 174 7.71 -9.87 3.64
C GLN A 174 7.16 -9.50 2.27
N LYS A 175 5.88 -9.80 2.00
CA LYS A 175 5.20 -9.40 0.76
C LYS A 175 5.14 -7.88 0.61
N ALA A 176 4.85 -7.15 1.69
CA ALA A 176 4.84 -5.69 1.71
C ALA A 176 6.21 -5.10 1.37
N MET A 177 7.29 -5.63 1.96
CA MET A 177 8.63 -5.15 1.68
C MET A 177 9.05 -5.47 0.24
N SER A 178 8.79 -6.68 -0.23
CA SER A 178 9.09 -7.09 -1.62
C SER A 178 8.37 -6.22 -2.65
N GLY A 179 7.07 -5.96 -2.42
CA GLY A 179 6.25 -5.14 -3.30
C GLY A 179 6.72 -3.69 -3.44
N VAL A 180 7.46 -3.16 -2.45
CA VAL A 180 8.04 -1.81 -2.49
C VAL A 180 9.50 -1.84 -2.96
N SER A 181 10.31 -2.77 -2.46
CA SER A 181 11.76 -2.79 -2.69
C SER A 181 12.10 -3.16 -4.12
N VAL A 182 11.40 -4.11 -4.74
CA VAL A 182 11.72 -4.57 -6.10
C VAL A 182 11.51 -3.47 -7.15
N PRO A 183 10.36 -2.78 -7.23
CA PRO A 183 10.18 -1.67 -8.17
C PRO A 183 11.19 -0.53 -7.93
N PHE A 184 11.49 -0.23 -6.65
CA PHE A 184 12.47 0.79 -6.29
C PHE A 184 13.88 0.40 -6.72
N MET A 185 14.27 -0.85 -6.50
CA MET A 185 15.59 -1.37 -6.91
C MET A 185 15.73 -1.41 -8.43
N ARG A 186 14.64 -1.69 -9.17
CA ARG A 186 14.63 -1.60 -10.65
C ARG A 186 14.96 -0.19 -11.11
N ALA A 187 14.31 0.82 -10.53
CA ALA A 187 14.59 2.23 -10.83
C ALA A 187 16.02 2.65 -10.45
N ILE A 188 16.54 2.19 -9.30
CA ILE A 188 17.94 2.41 -8.93
C ILE A 188 18.86 1.81 -9.97
N LEU A 189 18.67 0.53 -10.32
CA LEU A 189 19.54 -0.14 -11.28
C LEU A 189 19.55 0.60 -12.62
N ASP A 190 18.42 1.13 -13.07
CA ASP A 190 18.31 1.87 -14.33
C ASP A 190 19.06 3.21 -14.34
N GLY A 191 19.17 3.88 -13.20
CA GLY A 191 19.78 5.21 -13.09
C GLY A 191 21.12 5.28 -12.36
N TYR A 192 21.54 4.23 -11.66
CA TYR A 192 22.72 4.23 -10.79
C TYR A 192 23.85 3.34 -11.31
N ASP A 193 24.94 3.99 -11.68
CA ASP A 193 26.14 3.38 -12.23
C ASP A 193 27.22 3.08 -11.18
N GLY A 194 27.03 3.44 -9.90
CA GLY A 194 28.06 3.31 -8.87
C GLY A 194 28.39 1.87 -8.47
N LEU A 195 27.68 0.88 -9.00
CA LEU A 195 28.02 -0.55 -8.87
C LEU A 195 28.99 -1.03 -9.96
N LYS A 196 29.27 -0.23 -11.00
CA LYS A 196 30.24 -0.59 -12.05
C LYS A 196 31.64 -0.76 -11.46
N GLY A 197 32.25 -1.91 -11.70
CA GLY A 197 33.61 -2.23 -11.24
C GLY A 197 33.69 -2.70 -9.78
N VAL A 198 32.56 -2.79 -9.08
CA VAL A 198 32.49 -3.48 -7.79
C VAL A 198 32.79 -4.97 -8.02
N LYS A 199 33.67 -5.54 -7.20
CA LYS A 199 34.00 -6.97 -7.26
C LYS A 199 33.21 -7.80 -6.25
N ARG A 200 32.91 -7.22 -5.08
CA ARG A 200 32.20 -7.87 -3.99
C ARG A 200 31.24 -6.89 -3.35
N LEU A 201 30.00 -7.33 -3.14
CA LEU A 201 28.93 -6.55 -2.52
C LEU A 201 28.34 -7.32 -1.35
N VAL A 202 28.12 -6.63 -0.23
CA VAL A 202 27.41 -7.18 0.93
C VAL A 202 26.11 -6.40 1.10
N ASP A 203 24.98 -7.08 1.01
CA ASP A 203 23.64 -6.53 1.28
C ASP A 203 23.29 -6.79 2.76
N VAL A 204 23.46 -5.77 3.60
CA VAL A 204 23.26 -5.85 5.06
C VAL A 204 21.81 -5.53 5.39
N GLY A 205 21.12 -6.48 6.02
CA GLY A 205 19.66 -6.42 6.20
C GLY A 205 18.91 -6.77 4.90
N GLY A 206 19.53 -7.57 4.02
CA GLY A 206 19.00 -7.89 2.70
C GLY A 206 17.79 -8.84 2.69
N SER A 207 17.35 -9.33 3.85
CA SER A 207 16.18 -10.18 4.01
C SER A 207 16.22 -11.43 3.11
N ALA A 208 15.20 -11.68 2.30
CA ALA A 208 15.18 -12.78 1.32
C ALA A 208 16.19 -12.60 0.16
N GLY A 209 16.85 -11.44 0.08
CA GLY A 209 17.91 -11.13 -0.88
C GLY A 209 17.41 -10.74 -2.28
N ASP A 210 16.17 -10.26 -2.41
CA ASP A 210 15.61 -9.81 -3.69
C ASP A 210 16.43 -8.68 -4.32
N CYS A 211 16.84 -7.69 -3.53
CA CYS A 211 17.68 -6.59 -4.00
C CYS A 211 19.03 -7.09 -4.52
N LEU A 212 19.73 -7.91 -3.72
CA LEU A 212 21.00 -8.51 -4.13
C LEU A 212 20.85 -9.33 -5.40
N ARG A 213 19.82 -10.18 -5.49
CA ARG A 213 19.53 -10.99 -6.69
C ARG A 213 19.39 -10.13 -7.94
N MET A 214 18.67 -9.02 -7.86
CA MET A 214 18.52 -8.08 -8.98
C MET A 214 19.85 -7.42 -9.37
N ILE A 215 20.67 -7.07 -8.39
CA ILE A 215 22.01 -6.50 -8.63
C ILE A 215 22.90 -7.52 -9.35
N LEU A 216 22.94 -8.77 -8.89
CA LEU A 216 23.76 -9.83 -9.50
C LEU A 216 23.30 -10.18 -10.92
N GLN A 217 21.99 -10.11 -11.20
CA GLN A 217 21.46 -10.28 -12.55
C GLN A 217 21.95 -9.18 -13.51
N LYS A 218 22.05 -7.92 -13.05
CA LYS A 218 22.55 -6.80 -13.86
C LYS A 218 24.07 -6.76 -13.94
N TYR A 219 24.76 -7.19 -12.89
CA TYR A 219 26.22 -7.18 -12.77
C TYR A 219 26.76 -8.58 -12.42
N PRO A 220 26.77 -9.54 -13.37
CA PRO A 220 27.14 -10.94 -13.10
C PRO A 220 28.59 -11.17 -12.66
N HIS A 221 29.42 -10.12 -12.66
CA HIS A 221 30.82 -10.17 -12.23
C HIS A 221 31.01 -9.84 -10.74
N VAL A 222 29.96 -9.38 -10.07
CA VAL A 222 29.96 -9.06 -8.65
C VAL A 222 29.76 -10.35 -7.86
N GLU A 223 30.59 -10.59 -6.84
CA GLU A 223 30.35 -11.62 -5.82
C GLU A 223 29.40 -11.05 -4.75
N GLY A 224 28.23 -11.66 -4.58
CA GLY A 224 27.22 -11.19 -3.64
C GLY A 224 27.22 -11.90 -2.28
N ILE A 225 27.04 -11.15 -1.20
CA ILE A 225 26.79 -11.69 0.15
C ILE A 225 25.50 -11.07 0.69
N ASN A 226 24.47 -11.90 0.87
CA ASN A 226 23.27 -11.49 1.59
C ASN A 226 23.47 -11.72 3.09
N PHE A 227 23.35 -10.67 3.90
CA PHE A 227 23.61 -10.73 5.34
C PHE A 227 22.39 -10.27 6.13
N ASP A 228 21.81 -11.16 6.95
CA ASP A 228 20.66 -10.89 7.81
C ASP A 228 20.69 -11.80 9.06
N LEU A 229 19.67 -11.73 9.90
CA LEU A 229 19.50 -12.60 11.06
C LEU A 229 19.46 -14.08 10.67
N PRO A 230 19.99 -15.01 11.50
CA PRO A 230 20.10 -16.42 11.15
C PRO A 230 18.78 -17.06 10.70
N GLU A 231 17.69 -16.75 11.38
CA GLU A 231 16.35 -17.27 11.08
C GLU A 231 15.74 -16.71 9.78
N VAL A 232 16.20 -15.56 9.32
CA VAL A 232 15.80 -14.94 8.05
C VAL A 232 16.58 -15.59 6.91
N VAL A 233 17.92 -15.65 7.03
CA VAL A 233 18.80 -16.27 6.04
C VAL A 233 18.45 -17.76 5.84
N ALA A 234 18.11 -18.49 6.91
CA ALA A 234 17.72 -19.90 6.84
C ALA A 234 16.46 -20.16 5.98
N LYS A 235 15.63 -19.14 5.75
CA LYS A 235 14.41 -19.23 4.93
C LYS A 235 14.56 -18.56 3.56
N ALA A 236 15.69 -17.88 3.32
CA ALA A 236 15.94 -17.20 2.07
C ALA A 236 16.17 -18.22 0.95
N PRO A 237 15.68 -17.95 -0.28
CA PRO A 237 16.00 -18.76 -1.43
C PRO A 237 17.50 -18.70 -1.74
N SER A 238 18.03 -19.73 -2.40
CA SER A 238 19.39 -19.69 -2.94
C SER A 238 19.47 -18.67 -4.07
N ILE A 239 20.47 -17.80 -4.03
CA ILE A 239 20.74 -16.78 -5.05
C ILE A 239 22.01 -17.19 -5.79
N PRO A 240 21.93 -17.54 -7.09
CA PRO A 240 23.11 -17.84 -7.89
C PRO A 240 23.93 -16.57 -8.18
N GLY A 241 25.26 -16.65 -8.02
CA GLY A 241 26.19 -15.54 -8.18
C GLY A 241 27.02 -15.33 -6.92
#